data_AF-A0A3R9CMK5-F1
#
_entry.id   AF-A0A3R9CMK5-F1
#
_cell.length_a   1.000
_cell.length_b   1.000
_cell.length_c   1.000
_cell.angle_alpha   90.00
_cell.angle_beta   90.00
_cell.angle_gamma   90.00
#
_symmetry.space_group_name_H-M   'P 1'
#
loop_
_entity.id
_entity.type
_entity.pdbx_description
1 polymer ?
#
loop_
_entity_poly.entity_id
_entity_poly.type
_entity_poly.pdbx_seq_one_letter_code
_entity_poly.pdbx_strand_id
1 'polypeptide(L)'
;MARDTFIVGRAGAVGPNASATHTTFNENYGTMLQGIEMAPLAEDLATLKQNMAGQATTTEQFNAIAAVSAAEDAARSGDETTVVEKLKAAGTWALDVATKIGVAVATEAIKKASGLA
;
A
#
# COMPACT_ATOMS: atom_id res chain seq x y z
N MET A 1 -8.91 13.79 45.73
CA MET A 1 -8.48 14.71 44.64
C MET A 1 -7.35 14.01 43.89
N ALA A 2 -7.70 13.18 42.91
CA ALA A 2 -6.72 12.44 42.10
C ALA A 2 -6.19 13.35 40.99
N ARG A 3 -4.86 13.37 40.83
CA ARG A 3 -4.14 14.23 39.88
C ARG A 3 -3.77 13.36 38.69
N ASP A 4 -4.58 13.39 37.64
CA ASP A 4 -4.27 12.69 36.40
C ASP A 4 -3.29 13.51 35.57
N THR A 5 -2.07 13.00 35.45
CA THR A 5 -1.02 13.53 34.59
C THR A 5 -1.25 13.00 33.18
N PHE A 6 -1.68 13.86 32.27
CA PHE A 6 -1.76 13.54 30.83
C PHE A 6 -0.49 14.05 30.13
N ILE A 7 0.32 13.11 29.63
CA ILE A 7 1.46 13.39 28.76
C ILE A 7 0.91 13.84 27.40
N VAL A 8 1.19 15.10 27.06
CA VAL A 8 0.78 15.76 25.82
C VAL A 8 1.72 15.38 24.68
N GLY A 9 1.18 14.63 23.72
CA GLY A 9 1.83 14.34 22.44
C GLY A 9 0.78 14.17 21.36
N ARG A 10 0.23 15.30 20.88
CA ARG A 10 -0.48 15.49 19.58
C ARG A 10 -1.19 16.85 19.63
N ALA A 11 -0.46 17.91 19.24
CA ALA A 11 -1.09 19.17 18.87
C ALA A 11 -1.55 19.06 17.41
N GLY A 12 -2.86 19.20 17.16
CA GLY A 12 -3.36 19.30 15.78
C GLY A 12 -4.79 18.79 15.52
N ALA A 13 -5.77 19.12 16.36
CA ALA A 13 -7.17 19.13 15.92
C ALA A 13 -7.98 20.07 16.82
N VAL A 14 -8.16 21.32 16.38
CA VAL A 14 -9.10 22.27 16.99
C VAL A 14 -10.43 22.19 16.23
N GLY A 15 -11.51 21.80 16.92
CA GLY A 15 -12.88 21.82 16.37
C GLY A 15 -13.84 20.86 17.10
N PRO A 16 -14.97 21.34 17.67
CA PRO A 16 -15.95 20.50 18.35
C PRO A 16 -16.83 19.79 17.32
N ASN A 17 -16.31 18.73 16.70
CA ASN A 17 -16.98 17.66 15.93
C ASN A 17 -15.99 16.86 15.03
N ALA A 18 -14.68 17.11 15.11
CA ALA A 18 -13.69 16.32 14.39
C ALA A 18 -13.53 14.93 15.05
N SER A 19 -14.41 14.00 14.70
CA SER A 19 -14.19 12.58 14.94
C SER A 19 -13.34 12.03 13.80
N ALA A 20 -12.01 12.00 13.98
CA ALA A 20 -11.14 11.14 13.18
C ALA A 20 -11.25 9.70 13.71
N THR A 21 -12.47 9.16 13.72
CA THR A 21 -12.70 7.75 14.02
C THR A 21 -12.35 6.98 12.76
N HIS A 22 -11.29 6.18 12.84
CA HIS A 22 -10.75 5.35 11.75
C HIS A 22 -9.67 5.98 10.85
N THR A 23 -8.88 6.92 11.35
CA THR A 23 -7.53 7.11 10.78
C THR A 23 -6.54 6.31 11.61
N THR A 24 -6.63 4.99 11.47
CA THR A 24 -5.50 4.11 11.74
C THR A 24 -4.44 4.45 10.69
N PHE A 25 -3.71 5.56 10.91
CA PHE A 25 -2.37 5.68 10.36
C PHE A 25 -1.62 4.51 10.96
N ASN A 26 -1.58 3.41 10.22
CA ASN A 26 -0.96 2.19 10.67
C ASN A 26 0.54 2.49 10.65
N GLU A 27 1.07 3.04 11.74
CA GLU A 27 2.49 3.36 11.96
C GLU A 27 3.44 2.15 11.68
N ASN A 28 2.85 0.99 11.37
CA ASN A 28 3.46 -0.24 10.94
C ASN A 28 3.68 -0.38 9.40
N TYR A 29 3.41 0.64 8.57
CA TYR A 29 3.63 0.53 7.11
C TYR A 29 5.10 0.28 6.75
N GLY A 30 6.05 0.93 7.43
CA GLY A 30 7.49 0.69 7.24
C GLY A 30 7.94 -0.71 7.67
N THR A 31 7.22 -1.35 8.59
CA THR A 31 7.47 -2.74 8.99
C THR A 31 6.71 -3.76 8.12
N MET A 32 5.66 -3.36 7.40
CA MET A 32 4.89 -4.26 6.53
C MET A 32 5.69 -4.74 5.32
N LEU A 33 6.61 -3.94 4.80
CA LEU A 33 7.50 -4.33 3.70
C LEU A 33 8.88 -4.79 4.20
N GLN A 34 9.03 -5.10 5.50
CA GLN A 34 10.31 -5.55 6.04
C GLN A 34 10.84 -6.76 5.25
N GLY A 35 12.07 -6.63 4.73
CA GLY A 35 12.74 -7.63 3.91
C GLY A 35 12.36 -7.62 2.42
N ILE A 36 11.57 -6.64 1.96
CA ILE A 36 11.28 -6.41 0.54
C ILE A 36 12.16 -5.26 0.06
N GLU A 37 12.99 -5.53 -0.94
CA GLU A 37 13.85 -4.52 -1.55
C GLU A 37 13.06 -3.68 -2.56
N MET A 38 13.13 -2.35 -2.45
CA MET A 38 12.31 -1.42 -3.25
C MET A 38 12.68 -1.41 -4.74
N ALA A 39 13.96 -1.58 -5.06
CA ALA A 39 14.43 -1.61 -6.44
C ALA A 39 13.85 -2.81 -7.24
N PRO A 40 14.00 -4.08 -6.80
CA PRO A 40 13.38 -5.21 -7.49
C PRO A 40 11.86 -5.19 -7.39
N LEU A 41 11.29 -4.62 -6.32
CA LEU A 41 9.84 -4.41 -6.25
C LEU A 41 9.36 -3.49 -7.38
N ALA A 42 10.04 -2.38 -7.66
CA ALA A 42 9.68 -1.48 -8.74
C ALA A 42 9.78 -2.14 -10.13
N GLU A 43 10.75 -3.02 -10.35
CA GLU A 43 10.89 -3.80 -11.59
C GLU A 43 9.75 -4.82 -11.75
N ASP A 44 9.43 -5.55 -10.69
CA ASP A 44 8.32 -6.49 -10.65
C ASP A 44 6.97 -5.77 -10.89
N LEU A 45 6.77 -4.61 -10.27
CA LEU A 45 5.55 -3.79 -10.45
C LEU A 45 5.43 -3.24 -11.87
N ALA A 46 6.54 -2.84 -12.51
CA ALA A 46 6.53 -2.42 -13.91
C ALA A 46 6.11 -3.57 -14.84
N THR A 47 6.61 -4.78 -14.58
CA THR A 47 6.25 -6.00 -15.33
C THR A 47 4.78 -6.37 -15.10
N LEU A 48 4.32 -6.30 -13.85
CA LEU A 48 2.92 -6.52 -13.47
C LEU A 48 1.98 -5.54 -14.18
N LYS A 49 2.31 -4.25 -14.16
CA LYS A 49 1.54 -3.20 -14.84
C LYS A 49 1.36 -3.48 -16.33
N GLN A 50 2.44 -3.86 -17.03
CA GLN A 50 2.38 -4.18 -18.46
C GLN A 50 1.47 -5.38 -18.74
N ASN A 51 1.56 -6.43 -17.93
CA ASN A 51 0.70 -7.62 -18.06
C ASN A 51 -0.76 -7.34 -17.71
N MET A 52 -1.03 -6.51 -16.70
CA MET A 52 -2.38 -6.07 -16.34
C MET A 52 -2.98 -5.21 -17.45
N ALA A 53 -2.21 -4.28 -18.03
CA ALA A 53 -2.66 -3.43 -19.12
C ALA A 53 -3.10 -4.22 -20.36
N GLY A 54 -2.43 -5.33 -20.66
CA GLY A 54 -2.82 -6.23 -21.75
C GLY A 54 -4.10 -7.05 -21.49
N GLN A 55 -4.55 -7.13 -20.24
CA GLN A 55 -5.71 -7.94 -19.82
C GLN A 55 -6.89 -7.11 -19.31
N ALA A 56 -6.71 -5.79 -19.12
CA ALA A 56 -7.74 -4.93 -18.57
C ALA A 56 -8.87 -4.67 -19.57
N THR A 57 -10.09 -4.91 -19.10
CA THR A 57 -11.34 -4.78 -19.85
C THR A 57 -12.40 -4.01 -19.08
N THR A 58 -12.25 -3.87 -17.76
CA THR A 58 -13.20 -3.17 -16.88
C THR A 58 -12.56 -1.97 -16.21
N THR A 59 -13.37 -0.98 -15.83
CA THR A 59 -12.92 0.21 -15.09
C THR A 59 -12.19 -0.15 -13.80
N GLU A 60 -12.62 -1.21 -13.11
CA GLU A 60 -11.98 -1.67 -11.88
C GLU A 60 -10.56 -2.20 -12.13
N GLN A 61 -10.36 -2.90 -13.25
CA GLN A 61 -9.02 -3.33 -13.68
C GLN A 61 -8.13 -2.15 -14.06
N PHE A 62 -8.68 -1.13 -14.73
CA PHE A 62 -7.92 0.11 -14.99
C PHE A 62 -7.55 0.85 -13.70
N ASN A 63 -8.42 0.87 -12.70
CA ASN A 63 -8.11 1.43 -11.38
C ASN A 63 -7.01 0.65 -10.68
N ALA A 64 -7.02 -0.68 -10.77
CA ALA A 64 -5.95 -1.52 -10.23
C ALA A 64 -4.61 -1.27 -10.94
N ILE A 65 -4.60 -1.09 -12.26
CA ILE A 65 -3.39 -0.69 -13.01
C ILE A 65 -2.87 0.66 -12.51
N ALA A 66 -3.74 1.65 -12.33
CA ALA A 66 -3.35 2.96 -11.82
C ALA A 66 -2.75 2.86 -10.41
N ALA A 67 -3.33 2.02 -9.55
CA ALA A 67 -2.80 1.75 -8.22
C ALA A 67 -1.42 1.08 -8.26
N VAL A 68 -1.22 0.05 -9.10
CA VAL A 68 0.09 -0.58 -9.29
C VAL A 68 1.11 0.41 -9.83
N SER A 69 0.72 1.26 -10.79
CA SER A 69 1.61 2.27 -11.35
C SER A 69 2.01 3.34 -10.32
N ALA A 70 1.12 3.68 -9.38
CA ALA A 70 1.44 4.58 -8.28
C ALA A 70 2.34 3.91 -7.23
N ALA A 71 2.14 2.61 -6.97
CA ALA A 71 3.03 1.83 -6.10
C ALA A 71 4.44 1.72 -6.69
N GLU A 72 4.55 1.55 -8.01
CA GLU A 72 5.83 1.52 -8.73
C GLU A 72 6.62 2.83 -8.56
N ASP A 73 5.95 3.98 -8.70
CA ASP A 73 6.57 5.30 -8.53
C ASP A 73 7.01 5.55 -7.08
N ALA A 74 6.17 5.15 -6.12
CA ALA A 74 6.49 5.19 -4.70
C ALA A 74 7.68 4.29 -4.35
N ALA A 75 7.74 3.07 -4.91
CA ALA A 75 8.87 2.16 -4.70
C ALA A 75 10.18 2.75 -5.24
N ARG A 76 10.15 3.40 -6.42
CA ARG A 76 11.31 4.13 -6.95
C ARG A 76 11.76 5.30 -6.07
N SER A 77 10.80 5.96 -5.43
CA SER A 77 11.05 7.09 -4.53
C SER A 77 11.43 6.64 -3.11
N GLY A 78 11.38 5.34 -2.80
CA GLY A 78 11.61 4.80 -1.46
C GLY A 78 10.48 5.09 -0.46
N ASP A 79 9.28 5.43 -0.95
CA ASP A 79 8.12 5.75 -0.12
C ASP A 79 7.33 4.46 0.20
N GLU A 80 7.83 3.69 1.15
CA GLU A 80 7.26 2.39 1.55
C GLU A 80 5.80 2.50 2.00
N THR A 81 5.43 3.62 2.63
CA THR A 81 4.07 3.86 3.11
C THR A 81 3.10 3.94 1.94
N THR A 82 3.43 4.78 0.95
CA THR A 82 2.63 4.94 -0.25
C THR A 82 2.59 3.63 -1.04
N VAL A 83 3.69 2.87 -1.13
CA VAL A 83 3.69 1.55 -1.75
C VAL A 83 2.60 0.66 -1.14
N VAL A 84 2.58 0.50 0.18
CA VAL A 84 1.59 -0.36 0.84
C VAL A 84 0.16 0.12 0.60
N GLU A 85 -0.10 1.43 0.73
CA GLU A 85 -1.42 2.00 0.49
C GLU A 85 -1.92 1.74 -0.93
N LYS A 86 -1.05 1.92 -1.93
CA LYS A 86 -1.39 1.70 -3.33
C LYS A 86 -1.54 0.22 -3.68
N LEU A 87 -0.69 -0.66 -3.14
CA LEU A 87 -0.82 -2.11 -3.34
C LEU A 87 -2.11 -2.65 -2.72
N LYS A 88 -2.53 -2.12 -1.58
CA LYS A 88 -3.84 -2.44 -0.99
C LYS A 88 -5.00 -2.01 -1.89
N ALA A 89 -4.88 -0.87 -2.56
CA ALA A 89 -5.86 -0.39 -3.52
C ALA A 89 -5.86 -1.17 -4.85
N ALA A 90 -4.73 -1.78 -5.23
CA ALA A 90 -4.63 -2.63 -6.42
C ALA A 90 -5.48 -3.92 -6.31
N GLY A 91 -5.71 -4.38 -5.07
CA GLY A 91 -6.68 -5.42 -4.75
C GLY A 91 -6.32 -6.82 -5.28
N THR A 92 -7.29 -7.72 -5.20
CA THR A 92 -7.10 -9.16 -5.45
C THR A 92 -6.76 -9.47 -6.91
N TRP A 93 -7.20 -8.65 -7.86
CA TRP A 93 -6.90 -8.87 -9.28
C TRP A 93 -5.41 -8.66 -9.59
N ALA A 94 -4.80 -7.62 -9.01
CA ALA A 94 -3.35 -7.41 -9.14
C ALA A 94 -2.56 -8.59 -8.56
N LEU A 95 -3.01 -9.16 -7.43
CA LEU A 95 -2.42 -10.35 -6.82
C LEU A 95 -2.54 -11.59 -7.71
N ASP A 96 -3.71 -11.82 -8.33
CA ASP A 96 -3.93 -12.93 -9.25
C ASP A 96 -3.00 -12.84 -10.48
N VAL A 97 -2.91 -11.66 -11.09
CA VAL A 97 -2.00 -11.46 -12.23
C VAL A 97 -0.54 -11.60 -11.81
N ALA A 98 -0.15 -11.03 -10.66
CA ALA A 98 1.21 -11.13 -10.11
C ALA A 98 1.64 -12.58 -9.88
N THR A 99 0.74 -13.40 -9.34
CA THR A 99 0.97 -14.83 -9.12
C THR A 99 1.10 -15.59 -10.44
N LYS A 100 0.30 -15.25 -11.46
CA LYS A 100 0.32 -15.90 -12.78
C LYS A 100 1.59 -15.63 -13.56
N ILE A 101 2.12 -14.41 -13.50
CA ILE A 101 3.33 -14.02 -14.26
C ILE A 101 4.63 -14.31 -13.49
N GLY A 102 4.55 -14.68 -12.21
CA GLY A 102 5.69 -15.10 -11.39
C GLY A 102 6.53 -13.97 -10.81
N VAL A 103 5.95 -12.77 -10.61
CA VAL A 103 6.62 -11.64 -9.93
C VAL A 103 6.58 -11.84 -8.42
N ALA A 104 7.55 -12.57 -7.88
CA ALA A 104 7.56 -13.00 -6.48
C ALA A 104 7.61 -11.81 -5.50
N VAL A 105 8.38 -10.75 -5.82
CA VAL A 105 8.54 -9.61 -4.92
C VAL A 105 7.26 -8.78 -4.86
N ALA A 106 6.64 -8.50 -6.01
CA ALA A 106 5.35 -7.81 -6.05
C ALA A 106 4.23 -8.66 -5.41
N THR A 107 4.22 -9.97 -5.62
CA THR A 107 3.23 -10.88 -5.02
C THR A 107 3.32 -10.84 -3.49
N GLU A 108 4.51 -10.96 -2.93
CA GLU A 108 4.71 -10.89 -1.48
C GLU A 108 4.38 -9.50 -0.94
N ALA A 109 4.76 -8.42 -1.64
CA ALA A 109 4.39 -7.06 -1.25
C ALA A 109 2.87 -6.85 -1.21
N ILE A 110 2.14 -7.32 -2.22
CA ILE A 110 0.68 -7.21 -2.29
C ILE A 110 0.01 -8.03 -1.18
N LYS A 111 0.50 -9.25 -0.90
CA LYS A 111 -0.01 -10.07 0.21
C LYS A 111 0.18 -9.39 1.56
N LYS A 112 1.39 -8.90 1.84
CA LYS A 112 1.69 -8.17 3.08
C LYS A 112 0.85 -6.90 3.20
N ALA A 113 0.71 -6.13 2.12
CA ALA A 113 -0.11 -4.91 2.07
C ALA A 113 -1.62 -5.19 2.26
N SER A 114 -2.10 -6.32 1.75
CA SER A 114 -3.50 -6.74 1.86
C SER A 114 -3.81 -7.45 3.18
N GLY A 115 -2.80 -7.74 4.00
CA GLY A 115 -2.96 -8.50 5.25
C GLY A 115 -3.23 -9.99 5.04
N LEU A 116 -2.88 -10.54 3.87
CA LEU A 116 -3.06 -11.94 3.49
C LEU A 116 -1.83 -12.80 3.86
N ALA A 117 -1.20 -12.49 5.00
CA ALA A 117 0.02 -13.14 5.47
C ALA A 117 -0.16 -14.64 5.77
#